data_AF-A0A3T0L4C9-F1
#
_entry.id   AF-A0A3T0L4C9-F1
#
_cell.length_a   1.000
_cell.length_b   1.000
_cell.length_c   1.000
_cell.angle_alpha   90.00
_cell.angle_beta   90.00
_cell.angle_gamma   90.00
#
_symmetry.space_group_name_H-M   'P 1'
#
loop_
_entity.id
_entity.type
_entity.pdbx_description
1 polymer ?
#
loop_
_entity_poly.entity_id
_entity_poly.type
_entity_poly.pdbx_seq_one_letter_code
_entity_poly.pdbx_strand_id
1 'polypeptide(L)'
;MTIDIISDIHLDFYARFNRVKTEAFVEKLIKSKRDKYFEVLVIAGDIGHYNDDNLYLIKLLSQFYEKIFITWGNHDLYLLSSQYKEKYNYNSFHRLNEFKEMIKSIKNVTFLDGQKITYKGITFWGSGLWYNVSSLKHWTNYMNDSRYIYDRIDGYKIVLPYDFYPIKYNFDTFKLYKKEYEKN
;
A
#
# COMPACT_ATOMS: atom_id res chain seq x y z
N MET A 1 1.73 24.37 2.40
CA MET A 1 1.12 23.04 2.33
C MET A 1 1.78 22.16 3.36
N THR A 2 0.99 21.44 4.14
CA THR A 2 1.48 20.44 5.10
C THR A 2 1.15 19.05 4.58
N ILE A 3 2.15 18.15 4.60
CA ILE A 3 2.01 16.78 4.12
C ILE A 3 2.43 15.85 5.25
N ASP A 4 1.48 15.03 5.71
CA ASP A 4 1.78 13.89 6.59
C ASP A 4 1.95 12.63 5.74
N ILE A 5 2.81 11.73 6.20
CA ILE A 5 3.11 10.47 5.51
C ILE A 5 3.06 9.34 6.52
N ILE A 6 2.41 8.24 6.15
CA ILE A 6 2.35 7.01 6.93
C ILE A 6 2.43 5.80 6.00
N SER A 7 3.02 4.71 6.48
CA SER A 7 3.09 3.40 5.81
C SER A 7 3.05 2.30 6.87
N ASP A 8 3.01 1.03 6.45
CA ASP A 8 3.19 -0.12 7.33
C ASP A 8 2.24 -0.09 8.53
N ILE A 9 1.01 0.34 8.28
CA ILE A 9 -0.01 0.51 9.34
C ILE A 9 -0.36 -0.86 9.90
N HIS A 10 -0.46 -1.87 9.03
CA HIS A 10 -0.74 -3.25 9.42
C HIS A 10 -1.91 -3.33 10.42
N LEU A 11 -3.01 -2.64 10.09
CA LEU A 11 -4.12 -2.37 11.00
C LEU A 11 -4.68 -3.66 11.61
N ASP A 12 -4.69 -4.75 10.85
CA ASP A 12 -5.21 -6.04 11.27
C ASP A 12 -4.48 -6.63 12.50
N PHE A 13 -3.19 -6.34 12.69
CA PHE A 13 -2.46 -6.80 13.88
C PHE A 13 -2.94 -6.12 15.17
N TYR A 14 -3.55 -4.93 15.06
CA TYR A 14 -4.04 -4.17 16.20
C TYR A 14 -5.57 -4.23 16.35
N ALA A 15 -6.30 -4.07 15.24
CA ALA A 15 -7.73 -3.76 15.21
C ALA A 15 -8.54 -4.60 14.19
N ARG A 16 -8.05 -5.78 13.77
CA ARG A 16 -8.79 -6.66 12.85
C ARG A 16 -10.23 -6.89 13.32
N PHE A 17 -11.17 -6.55 12.44
CA PHE A 17 -12.62 -6.62 12.65
C PHE A 17 -13.12 -5.92 13.92
N ASN A 18 -12.38 -4.92 14.41
CA ASN A 18 -12.69 -4.19 15.63
C ASN A 18 -12.74 -2.69 15.36
N ARG A 19 -13.95 -2.22 15.00
CA ARG A 19 -14.22 -0.81 14.67
C ARG A 19 -13.82 0.15 15.80
N VAL A 20 -14.10 -0.22 17.06
CA VAL A 20 -13.76 0.59 18.24
C VAL A 20 -12.24 0.79 18.38
N LYS A 21 -11.45 -0.27 18.15
CA LYS A 21 -9.98 -0.14 18.15
C LYS A 21 -9.47 0.69 16.98
N THR A 22 -10.09 0.60 15.81
CA THR A 22 -9.73 1.43 14.65
C THR A 22 -10.03 2.90 14.92
N GLU A 23 -11.18 3.23 15.51
CA GLU A 23 -11.52 4.59 15.94
C GLU A 23 -10.52 5.12 16.96
N ALA A 24 -10.18 4.32 17.98
CA ALA A 24 -9.19 4.69 18.99
C ALA A 24 -7.78 4.90 18.38
N PHE A 25 -7.40 4.11 17.37
CA PHE A 25 -6.15 4.30 16.63
C PHE A 25 -6.14 5.65 15.91
N VAL A 26 -7.20 5.97 15.16
CA VAL A 26 -7.33 7.26 14.46
C VAL A 26 -7.34 8.42 15.45
N GLU A 27 -8.11 8.32 16.53
CA GLU A 27 -8.17 9.35 17.56
C GLU A 27 -6.78 9.62 18.16
N LYS A 28 -6.01 8.57 18.48
CA LYS A 28 -4.64 8.71 18.98
C LYS A 28 -3.73 9.37 17.96
N LEU A 29 -3.82 8.99 16.69
CA LEU A 29 -3.04 9.58 15.59
C LEU A 29 -3.32 11.09 15.49
N ILE A 30 -4.60 11.48 15.39
CA ILE A 30 -5.04 12.87 15.29
C ILE A 30 -4.66 13.68 16.55
N LYS A 31 -4.80 13.10 17.75
CA LYS A 31 -4.42 13.75 19.01
C LYS A 31 -2.92 13.97 19.14
N SER A 32 -2.09 13.04 18.63
CA SER A 32 -0.64 13.15 18.70
C SER A 32 -0.07 14.29 17.84
N LYS A 33 -0.81 14.75 16.82
CA LYS A 33 -0.35 15.82 15.94
C LYS A 33 -0.26 17.16 16.68
N ARG A 34 0.91 17.82 16.58
CA ARG A 34 1.22 19.11 17.22
C ARG A 34 0.39 20.26 16.67
N ASP A 35 0.42 20.45 15.35
CA ASP A 35 -0.06 21.70 14.75
C ASP A 35 -1.55 21.65 14.35
N LYS A 36 -2.24 20.52 14.54
CA LYS A 36 -3.68 20.29 14.22
C LYS A 36 -4.14 20.74 12.81
N TYR A 37 -3.21 20.91 11.87
CA TYR A 37 -3.50 21.17 10.45
C TYR A 37 -3.50 19.85 9.67
N PHE A 38 -4.58 19.52 8.99
CA PHE A 38 -4.74 18.25 8.27
C PHE A 38 -4.99 18.52 6.78
N GLU A 39 -3.96 18.98 6.08
CA GLU A 39 -4.09 19.27 4.64
C GLU A 39 -3.99 17.99 3.80
N VAL A 40 -2.79 17.40 3.69
CA VAL A 40 -2.57 16.20 2.88
C VAL A 40 -2.06 15.05 3.74
N LEU A 41 -2.66 13.87 3.58
CA LEU A 41 -2.12 12.60 4.06
C LEU A 41 -1.69 11.74 2.87
N VAL A 42 -0.47 11.18 2.94
CA VAL A 42 0.00 10.14 2.03
C VAL A 42 0.08 8.82 2.80
N ILE A 43 -0.59 7.79 2.29
CA ILE A 43 -0.53 6.42 2.81
C ILE A 43 0.23 5.57 1.80
N ALA A 44 1.47 5.20 2.15
CA ALA A 44 2.41 4.53 1.26
C ALA A 44 2.36 2.99 1.37
N GLY A 45 1.15 2.43 1.34
CA GLY A 45 0.94 0.98 1.34
C GLY A 45 0.99 0.30 2.71
N ASP A 46 0.79 -1.03 2.68
CA ASP A 46 0.77 -1.93 3.82
C ASP A 46 -0.22 -1.50 4.90
N ILE A 47 -1.45 -1.21 4.45
CA ILE A 47 -2.54 -0.75 5.31
C ILE A 47 -3.02 -1.91 6.19
N GLY A 48 -3.24 -3.07 5.58
CA GLY A 48 -3.69 -4.28 6.25
C GLY A 48 -4.31 -5.32 5.33
N HIS A 49 -4.54 -6.51 5.86
CA HIS A 49 -4.95 -7.68 5.06
C HIS A 49 -6.43 -7.71 4.67
N TYR A 50 -7.28 -6.80 5.15
CA TYR A 50 -8.73 -6.85 4.92
C TYR A 50 -9.29 -5.53 4.35
N ASN A 51 -9.87 -5.59 3.15
CA ASN A 51 -10.39 -4.41 2.43
C ASN A 51 -11.45 -3.62 3.23
N ASP A 52 -12.34 -4.30 3.95
CA ASP A 52 -13.40 -3.66 4.75
C ASP A 52 -12.87 -2.93 6.00
N ASP A 53 -11.77 -3.41 6.57
CA ASP A 53 -11.10 -2.75 7.69
C ASP A 53 -10.29 -1.55 7.17
N ASN A 54 -9.53 -1.76 6.09
CA ASN A 54 -8.77 -0.72 5.41
C ASN A 54 -9.69 0.43 4.97
N LEU A 55 -10.80 0.14 4.28
CA LEU A 55 -11.75 1.14 3.80
C LEU A 55 -12.28 2.00 4.96
N TYR A 56 -12.62 1.38 6.08
CA TYR A 56 -13.15 2.10 7.23
C TYR A 56 -12.11 2.99 7.90
N LEU A 57 -10.85 2.52 8.03
CA LEU A 57 -9.75 3.36 8.46
C LEU A 57 -9.63 4.60 7.56
N ILE A 58 -9.67 4.41 6.23
CA ILE A 58 -9.59 5.52 5.28
C ILE A 58 -10.78 6.47 5.43
N LYS A 59 -12.00 5.95 5.60
CA LYS A 59 -13.21 6.77 5.84
C LYS A 59 -13.13 7.61 7.12
N LEU A 60 -12.48 7.10 8.17
CA LEU A 60 -12.27 7.87 9.39
C LEU A 60 -11.21 8.95 9.16
N LEU A 61 -10.07 8.61 8.57
CA LEU A 61 -9.00 9.58 8.27
C LEU A 61 -9.47 10.67 7.31
N SER A 62 -10.32 10.34 6.33
CA SER A 62 -10.84 11.29 5.35
C SER A 62 -11.72 12.39 5.96
N GLN A 63 -12.18 12.23 7.20
CA GLN A 63 -12.94 13.27 7.90
C GLN A 63 -12.04 14.39 8.43
N PHE A 64 -10.75 14.11 8.59
CA PHE A 64 -9.78 15.07 9.13
C PHE A 64 -8.98 15.75 8.02
N TYR A 65 -8.55 14.99 7.00
CA TYR A 65 -7.67 15.52 5.96
C TYR A 65 -8.41 16.14 4.78
N GLU A 66 -7.94 17.28 4.27
CA GLU A 66 -8.48 17.89 3.04
C GLU A 66 -8.27 16.99 1.81
N LYS A 67 -7.14 16.28 1.75
CA LYS A 67 -6.80 15.34 0.67
C LYS A 67 -6.03 14.14 1.20
N ILE A 68 -6.37 12.95 0.71
CA ILE A 68 -5.59 11.74 0.98
C ILE A 68 -5.13 11.14 -0.34
N PHE A 69 -3.85 10.80 -0.41
CA PHE A 69 -3.26 9.99 -1.47
C PHE A 69 -2.87 8.63 -0.91
N ILE A 70 -3.21 7.56 -1.61
CA ILE A 70 -2.97 6.20 -1.14
C ILE A 70 -2.31 5.40 -2.26
N THR A 71 -1.32 4.60 -1.95
CA THR A 71 -0.88 3.50 -2.82
C THR A 71 -0.87 2.19 -2.03
N TRP A 72 -0.37 1.11 -2.62
CA TRP A 72 -0.42 -0.23 -2.06
C TRP A 72 0.98 -0.81 -1.87
N GLY A 73 1.11 -1.72 -0.90
CA GLY A 73 2.31 -2.53 -0.65
C GLY A 73 2.04 -4.04 -0.76
N ASN A 74 2.99 -4.89 -0.39
CA ASN A 74 2.84 -6.34 -0.50
C ASN A 74 1.72 -6.88 0.40
N HIS A 75 1.55 -6.37 1.62
CA HIS A 75 0.50 -6.86 2.51
C HIS A 75 -0.91 -6.54 1.98
N ASP A 76 -1.04 -5.51 1.15
CA ASP A 76 -2.29 -5.23 0.44
C ASP A 76 -2.57 -6.23 -0.72
N LEU A 77 -1.69 -7.21 -0.95
CA LEU A 77 -1.91 -8.30 -1.90
C LEU A 77 -2.25 -9.64 -1.23
N TYR A 78 -2.21 -9.75 0.10
CA TYR A 78 -2.24 -11.07 0.74
C TYR A 78 -3.62 -11.72 0.71
N LEU A 79 -3.64 -13.00 0.31
CA LEU A 79 -4.80 -13.90 0.37
C LEU A 79 -4.57 -14.96 1.46
N LEU A 80 -5.02 -14.65 2.68
CA LEU A 80 -4.64 -15.40 3.89
C LEU A 80 -5.43 -16.68 4.17
N SER A 81 -6.63 -16.84 3.61
CA SER A 81 -7.48 -18.03 3.82
C SER A 81 -7.93 -18.64 2.50
N SER A 82 -8.32 -19.92 2.51
CA SER A 82 -8.86 -20.59 1.31
C SER A 82 -10.09 -19.86 0.77
N GLN A 83 -10.97 -19.41 1.66
CA GLN A 83 -12.14 -18.60 1.28
C GLN A 83 -11.75 -17.28 0.58
N TYR A 84 -10.72 -16.58 1.08
CA TYR A 84 -10.22 -15.37 0.42
C TYR A 84 -9.61 -15.68 -0.95
N LYS A 85 -8.86 -16.78 -1.05
CA LYS A 85 -8.29 -17.23 -2.33
C LYS A 85 -9.39 -17.53 -3.34
N GLU A 86 -10.43 -18.26 -2.92
CA GLU A 86 -11.59 -18.56 -3.76
C GLU A 86 -12.35 -17.29 -4.17
N LYS A 87 -12.64 -16.39 -3.22
CA LYS A 87 -13.32 -15.10 -3.49
C LYS A 87 -12.65 -14.32 -4.63
N TYR A 88 -11.32 -14.29 -4.64
CA TYR A 88 -10.55 -13.54 -5.64
C TYR A 88 -9.98 -14.41 -6.77
N ASN A 89 -10.48 -15.64 -6.93
CA ASN A 89 -10.04 -16.58 -7.96
C ASN A 89 -8.51 -16.77 -8.00
N TYR A 90 -7.87 -16.87 -6.83
CA TYR A 90 -6.43 -17.01 -6.67
C TYR A 90 -5.65 -15.91 -7.42
N ASN A 91 -6.15 -14.67 -7.38
CA ASN A 91 -5.48 -13.52 -7.94
C ASN A 91 -5.54 -12.34 -6.97
N SER A 92 -4.40 -12.01 -6.36
CA SER A 92 -4.23 -10.92 -5.41
C SER A 92 -4.60 -9.55 -5.99
N PHE A 93 -4.42 -9.34 -7.30
CA PHE A 93 -4.76 -8.08 -7.95
C PHE A 93 -6.28 -7.88 -8.08
N HIS A 94 -7.09 -8.95 -8.03
CA HIS A 94 -8.55 -8.80 -7.93
C HIS A 94 -8.95 -8.16 -6.59
N ARG A 95 -8.30 -8.54 -5.48
CA ARG A 95 -8.49 -7.91 -4.17
C ARG A 95 -8.09 -6.44 -4.21
N LEU A 96 -6.93 -6.13 -4.80
CA LEU A 96 -6.47 -4.75 -4.97
C LEU A 96 -7.46 -3.92 -5.80
N ASN A 97 -7.96 -4.46 -6.91
CA ASN A 97 -8.94 -3.78 -7.75
C ASN A 97 -10.25 -3.53 -7.00
N GLU A 98 -10.76 -4.52 -6.24
CA GLU A 98 -11.92 -4.31 -5.37
C GLU A 98 -11.67 -3.13 -4.40
N PHE A 99 -10.50 -3.09 -3.74
CA PHE A 99 -10.16 -2.00 -2.84
C PHE A 99 -10.11 -0.64 -3.54
N LYS A 100 -9.51 -0.58 -4.74
CA LYS A 100 -9.49 0.64 -5.58
C LYS A 100 -10.90 1.11 -5.89
N GLU A 101 -11.81 0.22 -6.26
CA GLU A 101 -13.22 0.57 -6.51
C GLU A 101 -13.93 1.07 -5.26
N MET A 102 -13.72 0.41 -4.11
CA MET A 102 -14.30 0.83 -2.82
C MET A 102 -13.86 2.25 -2.45
N ILE A 103 -12.58 2.60 -2.68
CA ILE A 103 -12.00 3.91 -2.36
C ILE A 103 -12.59 5.03 -3.21
N LYS A 104 -13.06 4.75 -4.44
CA LYS A 104 -13.69 5.79 -5.29
C LYS A 104 -14.93 6.42 -4.65
N SER A 105 -15.56 5.73 -3.69
CA SER A 105 -16.69 6.28 -2.92
C SER A 105 -16.30 7.42 -1.97
N ILE A 106 -15.01 7.64 -1.71
CA ILE A 106 -14.51 8.67 -0.78
C ILE A 106 -13.93 9.85 -1.56
N LYS A 107 -14.71 10.95 -1.62
CA LYS A 107 -14.48 12.11 -2.50
C LYS A 107 -13.07 12.72 -2.43
N ASN A 108 -12.51 12.84 -1.23
CA ASN A 108 -11.20 13.47 -0.99
C ASN A 108 -10.03 12.48 -1.00
N VAL A 109 -10.26 11.21 -1.33
CA VAL A 109 -9.20 10.19 -1.42
C VAL A 109 -8.86 9.94 -2.87
N THR A 110 -7.58 9.75 -3.17
CA THR A 110 -7.12 9.37 -4.50
C THR A 110 -6.12 8.25 -4.39
N PHE A 111 -6.47 7.13 -5.02
CA PHE A 111 -5.59 5.99 -5.13
C PHE A 111 -4.59 6.21 -6.27
N LEU A 112 -3.30 6.26 -5.96
CA LEU A 112 -2.20 6.46 -6.91
C LEU A 112 -1.65 5.09 -7.33
N ASP A 113 -1.77 4.81 -8.62
CA ASP A 113 -1.33 3.54 -9.21
C ASP A 113 -0.65 3.77 -10.58
N GLY A 114 0.46 4.50 -10.55
CA GLY A 114 1.25 4.90 -11.72
C GLY A 114 0.87 6.27 -12.31
N GLN A 115 -0.24 6.87 -11.88
CA GLN A 115 -0.68 8.20 -12.33
C GLN A 115 -0.12 9.35 -11.50
N LYS A 116 0.10 10.51 -12.15
CA LYS A 116 0.46 11.78 -11.50
C LYS A 116 -0.80 12.61 -11.24
N ILE A 117 -0.87 13.23 -10.07
CA ILE A 117 -1.98 14.12 -9.69
C ILE A 117 -1.39 15.40 -9.11
N THR A 118 -1.75 16.56 -9.67
CA THR A 118 -1.36 17.86 -9.11
C THR A 118 -2.44 18.37 -8.16
N TYR A 119 -2.04 18.76 -6.95
CA TYR A 119 -2.90 19.34 -5.94
C TYR A 119 -2.22 20.59 -5.35
N LYS A 120 -2.90 21.74 -5.38
CA LYS A 120 -2.38 23.05 -4.93
C LYS A 120 -0.93 23.34 -5.39
N GLY A 121 -0.64 23.06 -6.66
CA GLY A 121 0.67 23.30 -7.29
C GLY A 121 1.76 22.27 -7.01
N ILE A 122 1.52 21.26 -6.16
CA ILE A 122 2.45 20.15 -5.91
C ILE A 122 1.96 18.90 -6.65
N THR A 123 2.88 18.20 -7.32
CA THR A 123 2.57 16.96 -8.04
C THR A 123 2.88 15.75 -7.18
N PHE A 124 1.86 14.94 -6.94
CA PHE A 124 1.92 13.66 -6.25
C PHE A 124 1.97 12.53 -7.27
N TRP A 125 2.83 11.56 -7.00
CA TRP A 125 2.96 10.37 -7.81
C TRP A 125 3.19 9.17 -6.91
N GLY A 126 2.48 8.08 -7.19
CA GLY A 126 2.56 6.86 -6.42
C GLY A 126 2.21 5.67 -7.28
N SER A 127 2.84 4.56 -6.96
CA SER A 127 2.58 3.22 -7.48
C SER A 127 3.06 2.26 -6.40
N GLY A 128 2.52 1.04 -6.35
CA GLY A 128 3.08 0.01 -5.49
C GLY A 128 4.51 -0.39 -5.87
N LEU A 129 5.00 0.08 -7.03
CA LEU A 129 6.35 -0.17 -7.55
C LEU A 129 6.73 -1.66 -7.46
N TRP A 130 5.74 -2.51 -7.72
CA TRP A 130 5.91 -3.94 -7.70
C TRP A 130 6.92 -4.35 -8.76
N TYR A 131 7.73 -5.34 -8.44
CA TYR A 131 8.73 -5.85 -9.36
C TYR A 131 8.03 -6.46 -10.58
N ASN A 132 8.59 -6.26 -11.78
CA ASN A 132 8.15 -7.01 -12.96
C ASN A 132 8.60 -8.47 -12.77
N VAL A 133 7.68 -9.33 -12.33
CA VAL A 133 8.01 -10.71 -11.95
C VAL A 133 7.75 -11.63 -13.14
N SER A 134 8.79 -12.28 -13.64
CA SER A 134 8.64 -13.32 -14.68
C SER A 134 8.15 -14.66 -14.13
N SER A 135 8.29 -14.90 -12.81
CA SER A 135 7.66 -16.04 -12.12
C SER A 135 7.61 -15.91 -10.59
N LEU A 136 6.52 -16.37 -9.97
CA LEU A 136 6.36 -16.51 -8.51
C LEU A 136 7.50 -17.31 -7.83
N LYS A 137 8.09 -18.27 -8.55
CA LYS A 137 9.19 -19.13 -8.08
C LYS A 137 10.46 -18.34 -7.75
N HIS A 138 10.59 -17.13 -8.30
CA HIS A 138 11.67 -16.23 -7.94
C HIS A 138 11.56 -15.77 -6.48
N TRP A 139 10.35 -15.41 -6.01
CA TRP A 139 10.15 -14.82 -4.68
C TRP A 139 10.08 -15.82 -3.54
N THR A 140 9.67 -17.06 -3.79
CA THR A 140 9.59 -18.10 -2.75
C THR A 140 10.93 -18.36 -2.05
N ASN A 141 12.05 -17.96 -2.67
CA ASN A 141 13.39 -18.09 -2.11
C ASN A 141 13.88 -16.83 -1.37
N TYR A 142 13.22 -15.68 -1.52
CA TYR A 142 13.66 -14.39 -0.95
C TYR A 142 12.66 -13.79 0.05
N MET A 143 11.38 -14.16 -0.04
CA MET A 143 10.30 -13.62 0.78
C MET A 143 9.40 -14.76 1.26
N ASN A 144 9.45 -15.06 2.56
CA ASN A 144 8.66 -16.15 3.18
C ASN A 144 7.15 -15.98 3.00
N ASP A 145 6.72 -14.73 2.93
CA ASP A 145 5.33 -14.28 2.82
C ASP A 145 4.85 -14.16 1.36
N SER A 146 5.73 -14.31 0.36
CA SER A 146 5.35 -14.42 -1.06
C SER A 146 4.32 -15.51 -1.33
N ARG A 147 4.24 -16.54 -0.48
CA ARG A 147 3.21 -17.61 -0.50
C ARG A 147 1.76 -17.12 -0.34
N TYR A 148 1.58 -15.88 0.13
CA TYR A 148 0.27 -15.24 0.29
C TYR A 148 -0.12 -14.37 -0.89
N ILE A 149 0.80 -14.13 -1.83
CA ILE A 149 0.54 -13.37 -3.05
C ILE A 149 0.29 -14.37 -4.18
N TYR A 150 -0.83 -14.20 -4.87
CA TYR A 150 -1.20 -15.05 -5.99
C TYR A 150 -1.31 -14.17 -7.23
N ASP A 151 -0.37 -14.36 -8.14
CA ASP A 151 -0.40 -13.81 -9.49
C ASP A 151 -0.76 -14.99 -10.40
N ARG A 152 -1.98 -14.97 -10.93
CA ARG A 152 -2.26 -15.65 -12.19
C ARG A 152 -2.10 -14.56 -13.25
N ILE A 153 -1.26 -14.85 -14.25
CA ILE A 153 -0.70 -13.96 -15.29
C ILE A 153 -1.75 -13.18 -16.13
N ASP A 154 -3.04 -13.30 -15.81
CA ASP A 154 -4.11 -12.57 -16.46
C ASP A 154 -4.34 -11.21 -15.77
N GLY A 155 -3.67 -10.16 -16.26
CA GLY A 155 -4.35 -8.87 -16.43
C GLY A 155 -3.89 -7.65 -15.63
N TYR A 156 -2.89 -7.73 -14.75
CA TYR A 156 -2.37 -6.52 -14.09
C TYR A 156 -1.02 -6.08 -14.66
N LYS A 157 -1.05 -5.03 -15.50
CA LYS A 157 0.17 -4.38 -15.99
C LYS A 157 0.66 -3.41 -14.93
N ILE A 158 1.79 -3.72 -14.30
CA ILE A 158 2.49 -2.79 -13.43
C ILE A 158 2.72 -1.49 -14.22
N VAL A 159 2.08 -0.42 -13.77
CA VAL A 159 2.23 0.88 -14.41
C VAL A 159 3.50 1.50 -13.85
N LEU A 160 4.58 1.36 -14.62
CA LEU A 160 5.81 2.04 -14.31
C LEU A 160 5.60 3.57 -14.43
N PRO A 161 6.30 4.35 -13.60
CA PRO A 161 6.26 5.80 -13.67
C PRO A 161 6.63 6.30 -15.11
N TYR A 162 5.87 7.21 -15.75
CA TYR A 162 6.11 7.76 -17.11
C TYR A 162 7.51 8.37 -17.34
N ASP A 163 8.17 8.85 -16.28
CA ASP A 163 9.58 9.31 -16.29
C ASP A 163 10.53 8.33 -15.59
N PHE A 164 10.10 7.07 -15.41
CA PHE A 164 10.98 6.00 -14.99
C PHE A 164 11.94 5.71 -16.13
N TYR A 165 13.00 6.50 -16.20
CA TYR A 165 14.26 5.94 -16.64
C TYR A 165 14.53 4.80 -15.66
N PRO A 166 14.67 3.55 -16.11
CA PRO A 166 15.40 2.60 -15.31
C PRO A 166 16.79 3.22 -15.17
N ILE A 167 17.00 3.98 -14.11
CA ILE A 167 18.32 4.04 -13.52
C ILE A 167 18.60 2.56 -13.30
N LYS A 168 19.48 2.00 -14.13
CA LYS A 168 20.18 0.78 -13.77
C LYS A 168 20.83 1.14 -12.46
N TYR A 169 20.14 0.90 -11.36
CA TYR A 169 20.75 0.87 -10.07
C TYR A 169 21.74 -0.29 -10.19
N ASN A 170 22.99 0.03 -10.50
CA ASN A 170 24.13 -0.87 -10.30
C ASN A 170 24.39 -1.09 -8.79
N PHE A 171 23.40 -0.78 -7.96
CA PHE A 171 23.39 -1.09 -6.55
C PHE A 171 23.01 -2.56 -6.42
N ASP A 172 24.04 -3.39 -6.50
CA ASP A 172 23.95 -4.80 -6.18
C ASP A 172 23.81 -4.93 -4.66
N THR A 173 22.55 -5.02 -4.22
CA THR A 173 22.18 -5.24 -2.81
C THR A 173 22.88 -6.48 -2.25
N PHE A 174 23.07 -7.54 -3.05
CA PHE A 174 23.78 -8.74 -2.59
C PHE A 174 25.27 -8.49 -2.38
N LYS A 175 25.90 -7.70 -3.25
CA LYS A 175 27.30 -7.29 -3.06
C LYS A 175 27.49 -6.44 -1.80
N LEU A 176 26.54 -5.57 -1.48
CA LEU A 176 26.57 -4.81 -0.22
C LEU A 176 26.37 -5.74 0.98
N TYR A 177 25.36 -6.61 0.96
CA TYR A 177 25.11 -7.57 2.05
C TYR A 177 26.31 -8.49 2.28
N LYS A 178 26.94 -8.99 1.21
CA LYS A 178 28.14 -9.82 1.30
C LYS A 178 29.31 -9.04 1.93
N LYS A 179 29.51 -7.78 1.53
CA LYS A 179 30.53 -6.91 2.10
C LYS A 179 30.30 -6.63 3.60
N GLU A 180 29.06 -6.47 4.04
CA GLU A 180 28.74 -6.28 5.45
C GLU A 180 28.82 -7.59 6.26
N TYR A 181 28.51 -8.73 5.64
CA TYR A 181 28.68 -10.05 6.26
C TYR A 181 30.15 -10.41 6.47
N GLU A 182 31.02 -10.10 5.50
CA GLU A 182 32.47 -10.33 5.56
C GLU A 182 33.22 -9.37 6.52
N LYS A 183 32.53 -8.39 7.11
CA LYS A 183 33.08 -7.48 8.14
C LYS A 183 32.89 -7.97 9.58
N ASN A 184 32.08 -9.02 9.79
CA ASN A 184 31.93 -9.70 11.08
C ASN A 184 32.73 -11.01 11.09
#